data_AF-A0A8S3DPR3-F1
#
_entry.id   AF-A0A8S3DPR3-F1
#
_cell.length_a   1.000
_cell.length_b   1.000
_cell.length_c   1.000
_cell.angle_alpha   90.00
_cell.angle_beta   90.00
_cell.angle_gamma   90.00
#
_symmetry.space_group_name_H-M   'P 1'
#
loop_
_entity.id
_entity.type
_entity.pdbx_description
1 polymer ?
#
loop_
_entity_poly.entity_id
_entity_poly.type
_entity_poly.pdbx_seq_one_letter_code
_entity_poly.pdbx_strand_id
1 'polypeptide(L)' 'GAPVYILSDNGPQFISHLFNEICANMGINRKFTANYHPQTNMSERVNRTLKAQIAIYAQRRPGL' A
#
# COMPACT_ATOMS: atom_id res chain seq x y z
N GLY A 1 -7.04 -5.55 14.66
CA GLY A 1 -8.40 -5.71 14.09
C GLY A 1 -8.41 -5.25 12.64
N ALA A 2 -9.49 -5.52 11.90
CA ALA A 2 -9.66 -5.02 10.54
C ALA A 2 -9.89 -3.50 10.54
N PRO A 3 -9.37 -2.75 9.53
CA PRO A 3 -9.57 -1.31 9.45
C PRO A 3 -11.00 -0.97 9.03
N VAL A 4 -11.49 0.21 9.45
CA VAL A 4 -12.80 0.71 9.01
C VAL A 4 -12.78 1.06 7.52
N TYR A 5 -11.65 1.57 7.01
CA TYR A 5 -11.47 1.84 5.59
C TYR A 5 -10.05 1.60 5.11
N ILE A 6 -9.91 1.29 3.82
CA ILE A 6 -8.64 1.23 3.10
C ILE A 6 -8.67 2.28 1.99
N LEU A 7 -7.63 3.12 1.94
CA LEU A 7 -7.37 4.04 0.84
C LEU A 7 -6.28 3.46 -0.06
N SER A 8 -6.60 3.22 -1.33
CA SER A 8 -5.65 2.72 -2.33
C SER A 8 -5.68 3.56 -3.61
N ASP A 9 -4.69 3.38 -4.47
CA ASP A 9 -4.79 3.84 -5.85
C ASP A 9 -5.74 2.94 -6.67
N ASN A 10 -5.91 3.30 -7.95
CA ASN A 10 -6.69 2.54 -8.92
C ASN A 10 -5.90 1.37 -9.54
N GLY A 11 -4.88 0.86 -8.85
CA GLY A 11 -4.09 -0.28 -9.30
C GLY A 11 -4.96 -1.53 -9.51
N PRO A 12 -4.71 -2.35 -10.56
CA PRO A 12 -5.51 -3.53 -10.90
C PRO A 12 -5.74 -4.50 -9.74
N GLN A 13 -4.72 -4.68 -8.89
CA GLN A 13 -4.78 -5.53 -7.71
C GLN A 13 -5.82 -5.04 -6.69
N PHE A 14 -5.92 -3.72 -6.54
CA PHE A 14 -6.88 -3.13 -5.62
C PHE A 14 -8.26 -3.15 -6.26
N ILE A 15 -8.45 -2.70 -7.50
CA ILE A 15 -9.79 -2.69 -8.13
C ILE A 15 -10.35 -4.08 -8.47
N SER A 16 -9.59 -5.16 -8.26
CA SER A 16 -10.02 -6.53 -8.56
C SER A 16 -11.29 -6.96 -7.80
N HIS A 17 -12.06 -7.87 -8.42
CA HIS A 17 -13.25 -8.46 -7.81
C HIS A 17 -12.92 -9.20 -6.52
N LEU A 18 -11.85 -10.02 -6.54
CA LEU A 18 -11.39 -10.77 -5.38
C LEU A 18 -11.10 -9.85 -4.19
N PHE A 19 -10.39 -8.75 -4.42
CA PHE A 19 -10.07 -7.80 -3.35
C PHE A 19 -11.34 -7.10 -2.83
N ASN A 20 -12.33 -6.88 -3.69
CA ASN A 20 -13.63 -6.35 -3.28
C ASN A 20 -14.36 -7.30 -2.32
N GLU A 21 -14.45 -8.58 -2.67
CA GLU A 21 -15.12 -9.58 -1.83
C GLU A 21 -14.43 -9.74 -0.47
N ILE A 22 -13.10 -9.73 -0.44
CA ILE A 22 -12.33 -9.78 0.80
C ILE A 22 -12.68 -8.57 1.69
N CYS A 23 -12.67 -7.35 1.15
CA CYS A 23 -13.01 -6.16 1.92
C CYS A 23 -14.46 -6.20 2.43
N ALA A 24 -15.40 -6.64 1.60
CA ALA A 24 -16.81 -6.76 1.96
C ALA A 24 -17.01 -7.77 3.11
N ASN A 25 -16.39 -8.94 3.02
CA ASN A 25 -16.45 -9.97 4.07
C ASN A 25 -15.84 -9.52 5.40
N MET A 26 -14.87 -8.59 5.33
CA MET A 26 -14.22 -8.01 6.52
C MET A 26 -14.90 -6.73 7.02
N GLY A 27 -15.98 -6.26 6.38
CA GLY A 27 -16.66 -5.00 6.73
C GLY A 27 -15.83 -3.74 6.47
N ILE A 28 -14.86 -3.82 5.55
CA ILE A 28 -13.92 -2.73 5.25
C ILE A 28 -14.50 -1.85 4.13
N ASN A 29 -14.59 -0.55 4.39
CA ASN A 29 -14.96 0.42 3.36
C ASN A 29 -13.76 0.75 2.45
N ARG A 30 -13.96 0.70 1.14
CA ARG A 30 -12.90 0.95 0.18
C ARG A 30 -12.98 2.38 -0.36
N LYS A 31 -11.86 3.09 -0.31
CA LYS A 31 -11.69 4.42 -0.89
C LYS A 31 -10.57 4.38 -1.90
N PHE A 32 -10.77 5.09 -3.01
CA PHE A 32 -9.76 5.22 -4.04
C PHE A 32 -9.28 6.67 -4.13
N THR A 33 -7.99 6.86 -4.33
CA THR A 33 -7.46 8.17 -4.66
C THR A 33 -7.95 8.58 -6.04
N ALA A 34 -8.33 9.85 -6.22
CA ALA A 34 -8.50 10.40 -7.56
C ALA A 34 -7.17 10.24 -8.33
N ASN A 35 -7.27 10.08 -9.65
CA ASN A 35 -6.09 10.07 -10.50
C ASN A 35 -5.31 11.38 -10.23
N TYR A 36 -4.01 11.27 -9.96
CA TYR A 36 -3.14 12.40 -9.57
C TYR A 36 -3.48 13.11 -8.24
N HIS A 37 -4.09 12.45 -7.24
CA HIS A 37 -4.24 13.03 -5.90
C HIS A 37 -3.24 12.47 -4.85
N PRO A 38 -2.32 13.29 -4.33
CA PRO A 38 -1.19 12.88 -3.47
C PRO A 38 -1.57 12.63 -2.00
N GLN A 39 -2.75 12.08 -1.72
CA GLN A 39 -2.97 11.44 -0.41
C GLN A 39 -1.98 10.27 -0.18
N THR A 40 -1.32 9.83 -1.25
CA THR A 40 -0.15 8.94 -1.31
C THR A 40 1.07 9.41 -0.52
N ASN A 41 1.15 10.65 -0.02
CA ASN A 41 2.37 11.13 0.67
C ASN A 41 2.73 10.25 1.89
N MET A 42 1.74 9.75 2.64
CA MET A 42 2.03 8.89 3.81
C MET A 42 2.64 7.55 3.40
N SER A 43 2.01 6.84 2.45
CA SER A 43 2.53 5.57 1.94
C SER A 43 3.86 5.74 1.21
N GLU A 44 4.02 6.78 0.39
CA GLU A 44 5.27 7.11 -0.30
C GLU A 44 6.39 7.45 0.67
N ARG A 45 6.09 8.21 1.73
CA ARG A 45 7.07 8.55 2.78
C ARG A 45 7.56 7.30 3.48
N VAL A 46 6.65 6.41 3.88
CA VAL A 46 7.01 5.12 4.48
C VAL A 46 7.83 4.28 3.51
N ASN A 47 7.39 4.15 2.25
CA ASN A 47 8.10 3.41 1.22
C ASN A 47 9.53 3.94 1.00
N ARG A 48 9.72 5.26 1.04
CA ARG A 48 11.04 5.90 0.92
C ARG A 48 11.95 5.54 2.08
N THR A 49 11.44 5.64 3.32
CA THR A 49 12.20 5.26 4.52
C THR A 49 12.58 3.78 4.48
N LEU A 50 11.63 2.89 4.16
CA LEU A 50 11.88 1.45 4.10
C LEU A 50 12.90 1.10 3.01
N LYS A 51 12.78 1.66 1.80
CA LYS A 51 13.76 1.46 0.72
C LYS A 51 15.17 1.85 1.16
N ALA A 52 15.33 2.98 1.84
CA ALA A 52 16.63 3.42 2.35
C ALA A 52 17.20 2.43 3.37
N GLN A 53 16.38 1.97 4.32
CA GLN A 53 16.80 0.99 5.33
C GLN A 53 17.20 -0.36 4.72
N ILE A 54 16.40 -0.85 3.77
CA ILE A 54 16.69 -2.10 3.05
C ILE A 54 17.99 -1.97 2.25
N ALA A 55 18.22 -0.85 1.56
CA ALA A 55 19.45 -0.63 0.80
C ALA A 55 20.70 -0.63 1.70
N ILE A 56 20.63 0.04 2.85
CA ILE A 56 21.72 0.03 3.86
C ILE A 56 22.00 -1.39 4.33
N TYR A 57 20.95 -2.17 4.64
CA TYR A 57 21.10 -3.54 5.10
C TYR A 57 21.72 -4.45 4.03
N ALA A 58 21.27 -4.33 2.77
CA ALA A 58 21.80 -5.12 1.65
C ALA A 58 23.29 -4.81 1.40
N GLN A 59 23.69 -3.53 1.42
CA GLN A 59 25.09 -3.13 1.26
C GLN A 59 26.00 -3.61 2.40
N ARG A 60 25.46 -3.81 3.61
CA ARG A 60 26.19 -4.34 4.77
C ARG A 60 26.42 -5.86 4.72
N ARG A 61 25.83 -6.58 3.75
CA ARG A 61 26.11 -7.98 3.47
C ARG A 61 26.73 -8.12 2.07
N PRO A 62 28.05 -7.91 1.90
CA PRO A 62 28.71 -8.20 0.64
C PRO A 62 28.72 -9.74 0.46
N GLY A 63 27.96 -10.27 -0.49
CA GLY A 63 27.90 -11.73 -0.73
C GLY A 63 26.58 -12.30 -1.25
N LEU A 64 25.56 -11.46 -1.47
CA LEU A 64 24.56 -11.66 -2.52
C LEU A 64 24.91 -10.77 -3.71
#